data_AF-A0A2N6G2M8-F1
#
_entry.id   AF-A0A2N6G2M8-F1
#
_cell.length_a   1.000
_cell.length_b   1.000
_cell.length_c   1.000
_cell.angle_alpha   90.00
_cell.angle_beta   90.00
_cell.angle_gamma   90.00
#
_symmetry.space_group_name_H-M   'P 1'
#
loop_
_entity.id
_entity.type
_entity.pdbx_description
1 polymer ?
#
loop_
_entity_poly.entity_id
_entity_poly.type
_entity_poly.pdbx_seq_one_letter_code
_entity_poly.pdbx_strand_id
1 'polypeptide(L)'
;MYDTYKELLLPILERLKDFLKNDMGIKILNDNSEIIDSKHIVLKEDTVFIGTGGSVQLFVTMGFDKKLLEKLVEVFYVGNFTNEVEFREIKESVACEIANIVIGNAIKNPVDNSIINITPPILIHDAKSLTKYKNSIILKTDISTDVGNLQMTVIGPQKLFLEKLNLKGNIKC
;
A
#
# COMPACT_ATOMS: atom_id res chain seq x y z
N MET A 1 -15.97 3.51 14.88
CA MET A 1 -14.94 4.32 14.17
C MET A 1 -13.71 3.48 13.83
N TYR A 2 -13.11 2.77 14.79
CA TYR A 2 -12.04 1.80 14.49
C TYR A 2 -12.51 0.67 13.56
N ASP A 3 -13.71 0.14 13.79
CA ASP A 3 -14.28 -0.92 12.96
C ASP A 3 -14.50 -0.48 11.51
N THR A 4 -14.97 0.76 11.32
CA THR A 4 -15.17 1.37 10.00
C THR A 4 -13.89 1.40 9.16
N TYR A 5 -12.73 1.69 9.76
CA TYR A 5 -11.47 1.72 9.01
C TYR A 5 -10.87 0.33 8.78
N LYS A 6 -11.18 -0.65 9.65
CA LYS A 6 -10.91 -2.06 9.37
C LYS A 6 -11.75 -2.55 8.21
N GLU A 7 -13.03 -2.17 8.13
CA GLU A 7 -13.95 -2.49 7.02
C GLU A 7 -13.48 -1.92 5.67
N LEU A 8 -12.71 -0.83 5.67
CA LEU A 8 -12.02 -0.34 4.46
C LEU A 8 -10.84 -1.25 4.06
N LEU A 9 -10.02 -1.65 5.04
CA LEU A 9 -8.77 -2.37 4.81
C LEU A 9 -8.99 -3.85 4.45
N LEU A 10 -9.97 -4.49 5.06
CA LEU A 10 -10.26 -5.93 4.86
C LEU A 10 -10.46 -6.32 3.39
N PRO A 11 -11.36 -5.70 2.61
CA PRO A 11 -11.54 -6.09 1.21
C PRO A 11 -10.29 -5.84 0.37
N ILE A 12 -9.51 -4.80 0.67
CA ILE A 12 -8.22 -4.52 0.00
C ILE A 12 -7.21 -5.62 0.33
N LEU A 13 -7.14 -6.06 1.58
CA LEU A 13 -6.27 -7.13 2.03
C LEU A 13 -6.61 -8.45 1.34
N GLU A 14 -7.89 -8.81 1.27
CA GLU A 14 -8.32 -10.04 0.59
C GLU A 14 -8.01 -10.00 -0.91
N ARG A 15 -8.29 -8.87 -1.59
CA ARG A 15 -7.89 -8.71 -3.00
C ARG A 15 -6.39 -8.80 -3.19
N LEU A 16 -5.59 -8.26 -2.26
CA LEU A 16 -4.13 -8.35 -2.32
C LEU A 16 -3.67 -9.80 -2.21
N LYS A 17 -4.22 -10.56 -1.26
CA LYS A 17 -3.87 -11.98 -1.10
C LYS A 17 -4.21 -12.77 -2.36
N ASP A 18 -5.40 -12.56 -2.91
CA ASP A 18 -5.83 -13.17 -4.16
C ASP A 18 -4.94 -12.77 -5.34
N PHE A 19 -4.57 -11.49 -5.43
CA PHE A 19 -3.67 -10.99 -6.46
C PHE A 19 -2.29 -11.66 -6.38
N LEU A 20 -1.67 -11.68 -5.19
CA LEU A 20 -0.38 -12.31 -5.00
C LEU A 20 -0.41 -13.80 -5.35
N LYS A 21 -1.45 -14.52 -4.91
CA LYS A 21 -1.56 -15.96 -5.12
C LYS A 21 -1.92 -16.33 -6.55
N ASN A 22 -2.98 -15.73 -7.09
CA ASN A 22 -3.61 -16.17 -8.34
C ASN A 22 -3.03 -15.44 -9.56
N ASP A 23 -2.74 -14.14 -9.41
CA ASP A 23 -2.28 -13.31 -10.54
C ASP A 23 -0.74 -13.31 -10.63
N MET A 24 -0.04 -13.38 -9.48
CA MET A 24 1.43 -13.32 -9.42
C MET A 24 2.13 -14.66 -9.11
N GLY A 25 1.37 -15.70 -8.73
CA GLY A 25 1.94 -17.00 -8.36
C GLY A 25 2.85 -16.98 -7.13
N ILE A 26 2.71 -15.97 -6.26
CA ILE A 26 3.50 -15.80 -5.03
C ILE A 26 2.81 -16.53 -3.87
N LYS A 27 3.57 -17.33 -3.13
CA LYS A 27 3.04 -18.12 -2.03
C LYS A 27 2.97 -17.28 -0.76
N ILE A 28 1.78 -17.15 -0.19
CA ILE A 28 1.56 -16.55 1.13
C ILE A 28 1.85 -17.60 2.21
N LEU A 29 2.69 -17.25 3.17
CA LEU A 29 3.09 -18.14 4.28
C LEU A 29 2.12 -18.09 5.45
N ASN A 30 1.50 -16.93 5.70
CA ASN A 30 0.54 -16.73 6.78
C ASN A 30 -0.75 -16.14 6.23
N ASP A 31 -1.83 -16.93 6.25
CA ASP A 31 -3.15 -16.48 5.78
C ASP A 31 -3.90 -15.64 6.84
N ASN A 32 -3.55 -15.82 8.13
CA ASN A 32 -4.14 -15.08 9.24
C ASN A 32 -3.41 -13.75 9.49
N SER A 33 -3.42 -12.86 8.51
CA SER A 33 -2.90 -11.50 8.68
C SER A 33 -3.76 -10.71 9.67
N GLU A 34 -3.18 -10.32 10.81
CA GLU A 34 -3.87 -9.53 11.82
C GLU A 34 -3.79 -8.03 11.51
N ILE A 35 -4.93 -7.33 11.55
CA ILE A 35 -4.99 -5.88 11.46
C ILE A 35 -4.82 -5.27 12.86
N ILE A 36 -3.67 -4.64 13.07
CA ILE A 36 -3.24 -4.06 14.34
C ILE A 36 -3.44 -2.54 14.31
N ASP A 37 -4.07 -1.98 15.34
CA ASP A 37 -4.05 -0.53 15.60
C ASP A 37 -2.75 -0.15 16.30
N SER A 38 -1.84 0.49 15.58
CA SER A 38 -0.50 0.77 16.06
C SER A 38 -0.36 2.21 16.57
N LYS A 39 0.36 2.37 17.69
CA LYS A 39 0.78 3.69 18.19
C LYS A 39 1.94 4.27 17.38
N HIS A 40 2.73 3.41 16.74
CA HIS A 40 3.92 3.79 16.01
C HIS A 40 4.21 2.76 14.91
N ILE A 41 4.51 3.23 13.70
CA ILE A 41 4.90 2.37 12.59
C ILE A 41 6.16 2.89 11.92
N VAL A 42 6.90 1.97 11.30
CA VAL A 42 7.96 2.28 10.35
C VAL A 42 7.52 1.69 9.01
N LEU A 43 7.30 2.59 8.05
CA LEU A 43 7.01 2.22 6.67
C LEU A 43 8.27 1.67 6.01
N LYS A 44 8.10 0.72 5.10
CA LYS A 44 9.20 0.14 4.33
C LYS A 44 9.80 1.19 3.39
N GLU A 45 11.03 0.95 2.95
CA GLU A 45 11.74 1.86 2.03
C GLU A 45 10.96 2.09 0.74
N ASP A 46 10.58 1.01 0.04
CA ASP A 46 9.72 1.08 -1.14
C ASP A 46 8.24 1.02 -0.70
N THR A 47 7.61 2.19 -0.51
CA THR A 47 6.19 2.28 -0.09
C THR A 47 5.38 3.16 -1.04
N VAL A 48 4.34 2.58 -1.63
CA VAL A 48 3.34 3.29 -2.43
C VAL A 48 2.28 3.90 -1.54
N PHE A 49 1.89 5.13 -1.86
CA PHE A 49 0.85 5.90 -1.19
C PHE A 49 -0.31 6.21 -2.13
N ILE A 50 -1.53 5.95 -1.66
CA ILE A 50 -2.76 6.41 -2.30
C ILE A 50 -3.60 7.16 -1.25
N GLY A 51 -3.93 8.41 -1.54
CA GLY A 51 -4.88 9.18 -0.76
C GLY A 51 -6.31 8.88 -1.17
N THR A 52 -7.22 8.75 -0.20
CA THR A 52 -8.67 8.67 -0.39
C THR A 52 -9.35 10.04 -0.19
N GLY A 53 -10.45 10.28 -0.90
CA GLY A 53 -11.23 11.51 -0.81
C GLY A 53 -12.72 11.26 -0.54
N GLY A 54 -13.48 12.34 -0.34
CA GLY A 54 -14.89 12.26 0.01
C GLY A 54 -15.11 12.10 1.52
N SER A 55 -16.01 11.20 1.92
CA SER A 55 -16.34 10.93 3.33
C SER A 55 -15.25 10.12 4.07
N VAL A 56 -14.32 9.52 3.33
CA VAL A 56 -13.15 8.82 3.86
C VAL A 56 -11.88 9.54 3.41
N GLN A 57 -11.17 10.17 4.35
CA GLN A 57 -9.94 10.94 4.08
C GLN A 57 -8.74 10.30 4.79
N LEU A 58 -8.24 9.21 4.23
CA LEU A 58 -7.13 8.39 4.75
C LEU A 58 -6.06 8.14 3.69
N PHE A 59 -4.82 7.91 4.10
CA PHE A 59 -3.82 7.27 3.23
C PHE A 59 -3.96 5.76 3.35
N VAL A 60 -3.94 5.08 2.21
CA VAL A 60 -3.71 3.64 2.10
C VAL A 60 -2.31 3.46 1.54
N THR A 61 -1.48 2.65 2.19
CA THR A 61 -0.11 2.41 1.74
C THR A 61 0.17 0.94 1.51
N MET A 62 1.07 0.67 0.56
CA MET A 62 1.59 -0.65 0.27
C MET A 62 3.12 -0.59 0.23
N GLY A 63 3.75 -1.12 1.28
CA GLY A 63 5.20 -1.21 1.43
C GLY A 63 5.70 -2.60 1.04
N PHE A 64 6.81 -2.67 0.32
CA PHE A 64 7.38 -3.92 -0.18
C PHE A 64 8.78 -4.15 0.38
N ASP A 65 9.10 -5.39 0.71
CA ASP A 65 10.50 -5.81 0.80
C ASP A 65 11.13 -5.83 -0.59
N LYS A 66 12.40 -5.43 -0.68
CA LYS A 66 13.15 -5.35 -1.94
C LYS A 66 13.01 -6.60 -2.81
N LYS A 67 13.25 -7.80 -2.25
CA LYS A 67 13.17 -9.08 -2.97
C LYS A 67 11.77 -9.40 -3.48
N LEU A 68 10.74 -9.04 -2.71
CA LEU A 68 9.36 -9.23 -3.14
C LEU A 68 9.05 -8.30 -4.31
N LEU A 69 9.45 -7.03 -4.24
CA LEU A 69 9.21 -6.09 -5.33
C LEU A 69 9.98 -6.48 -6.60
N GLU A 70 11.24 -6.90 -6.48
CA GLU A 70 12.01 -7.44 -7.60
C GLU A 70 11.31 -8.66 -8.22
N LYS A 71 10.77 -9.57 -7.38
CA LYS A 71 10.02 -10.72 -7.87
C LYS A 71 8.75 -10.33 -8.61
N LEU A 72 8.03 -9.33 -8.10
CA LEU A 72 6.83 -8.80 -8.75
C LEU A 72 7.17 -8.20 -10.12
N VAL A 73 8.29 -7.47 -10.24
CA VAL A 73 8.77 -6.96 -11.53
C VAL A 73 9.05 -8.07 -12.53
N GLU A 74 9.73 -9.14 -12.11
CA GLU A 74 10.00 -10.30 -12.99
C GLU A 74 8.73 -10.94 -13.53
N VAL A 75 7.67 -11.00 -12.73
CA VAL A 75 6.39 -11.61 -13.12
C VAL A 75 5.57 -10.65 -13.98
N PHE A 76 5.60 -9.35 -13.67
CA PHE A 76 4.78 -8.34 -14.33
C PHE A 76 5.35 -7.87 -15.67
N TYR A 77 6.68 -7.82 -15.79
CA TYR A 77 7.37 -7.30 -16.98
C TYR A 77 7.90 -8.44 -17.85
N VAL A 78 7.35 -8.55 -19.07
CA VAL A 78 7.83 -9.50 -20.08
C VAL A 78 8.84 -8.79 -20.98
N GLY A 79 10.12 -8.89 -20.64
CA GLY A 79 11.19 -8.27 -21.41
C GLY A 79 12.55 -8.42 -20.73
N ASN A 80 13.59 -7.90 -21.39
CA ASN A 80 14.92 -7.79 -20.80
C ASN A 80 15.19 -6.34 -20.42
N PHE A 81 15.78 -6.13 -19.25
CA PHE A 81 16.27 -4.81 -18.86
C PHE A 81 17.56 -4.50 -19.63
N THR A 82 17.61 -3.34 -20.26
CA THR A 82 18.79 -2.85 -20.98
C THR A 82 19.86 -2.32 -20.03
N ASN A 83 19.45 -1.81 -18.86
CA ASN A 83 20.34 -1.29 -17.82
C ASN A 83 19.63 -1.16 -16.45
N GLU A 84 20.38 -0.80 -15.41
CA GLU A 84 19.87 -0.65 -14.04
C GLU A 84 18.92 0.54 -13.84
N VAL A 85 19.04 1.59 -14.65
CA VAL A 85 18.13 2.76 -14.57
C VAL A 85 16.75 2.36 -15.06
N GLU A 86 16.67 1.69 -16.20
CA GLU A 86 15.41 1.16 -16.73
C GLU A 86 14.77 0.16 -15.76
N PHE A 87 15.57 -0.75 -15.17
CA PHE A 87 15.05 -1.65 -14.15
C PHE A 87 14.41 -0.90 -12.97
N ARG A 88 15.04 0.20 -12.52
CA ARG A 88 14.50 1.03 -11.44
C ARG A 88 13.18 1.69 -11.84
N GLU A 89 13.12 2.34 -12.99
CA GLU A 89 11.90 3.01 -13.47
C GLU A 89 10.74 2.02 -13.63
N ILE A 90 11.01 0.83 -14.20
CA ILE A 90 10.02 -0.23 -14.30
C ILE A 90 9.59 -0.72 -12.92
N LYS A 91 10.54 -0.89 -11.99
CA LYS A 91 10.24 -1.28 -10.61
C LYS A 91 9.29 -0.29 -9.94
N GLU A 92 9.52 1.01 -10.12
CA GLU A 92 8.65 2.05 -9.57
C GLU A 92 7.24 1.99 -10.20
N SER A 93 7.17 1.85 -11.53
CA SER A 93 5.92 1.71 -12.26
C SER A 93 5.11 0.48 -11.82
N VAL A 94 5.76 -0.67 -11.71
CA VAL A 94 5.13 -1.93 -11.28
C VAL A 94 4.58 -1.82 -9.85
N ALA A 95 5.33 -1.22 -8.92
CA ALA A 95 4.85 -1.03 -7.55
C ALA A 95 3.54 -0.21 -7.52
N CYS A 96 3.52 0.90 -8.25
CA CYS A 96 2.36 1.78 -8.35
C CYS A 96 1.17 1.12 -9.06
N GLU A 97 1.41 0.37 -10.14
CA GLU A 97 0.36 -0.32 -10.87
C GLU A 97 -0.28 -1.42 -10.03
N ILE A 98 0.51 -2.21 -9.30
CA ILE A 98 0.00 -3.22 -8.38
C ILE A 98 -0.87 -2.57 -7.30
N ALA A 99 -0.40 -1.47 -6.69
CA ALA A 99 -1.18 -0.77 -5.69
C ALA A 99 -2.49 -0.23 -6.27
N ASN A 100 -2.47 0.32 -7.49
CA ASN A 100 -3.65 0.82 -8.18
C ASN A 100 -4.65 -0.30 -8.51
N ILE A 101 -4.19 -1.44 -9.04
CA ILE A 101 -5.03 -2.61 -9.33
C ILE A 101 -5.67 -3.15 -8.05
N VAL A 102 -4.88 -3.33 -6.99
CA VAL A 102 -5.38 -3.94 -5.75
C VAL A 102 -6.32 -3.00 -5.01
N ILE A 103 -5.91 -1.75 -4.79
CA ILE A 103 -6.71 -0.77 -4.03
C ILE A 103 -7.90 -0.32 -4.88
N GLY A 104 -7.69 0.03 -6.14
CA GLY A 104 -8.74 0.53 -7.02
C GLY A 104 -9.89 -0.47 -7.25
N ASN A 105 -9.59 -1.77 -7.32
CA ASN A 105 -10.62 -2.79 -7.53
C ASN A 105 -11.31 -3.26 -6.24
N ALA A 106 -10.75 -2.98 -5.07
CA ALA A 106 -11.25 -3.51 -3.79
C ALA A 106 -11.77 -2.44 -2.83
N ILE A 107 -11.42 -1.17 -3.03
CA ILE A 107 -11.80 -0.11 -2.13
C ILE A 107 -13.32 0.09 -2.15
N LYS A 108 -13.92 0.07 -0.95
CA LYS A 108 -15.36 0.30 -0.76
C LYS A 108 -15.56 1.26 0.40
N ASN A 109 -16.53 2.17 0.28
CA ASN A 109 -16.82 3.11 1.35
C ASN A 109 -17.60 2.44 2.49
N PRO A 110 -17.01 2.29 3.69
CA PRO A 110 -17.67 1.69 4.83
C PRO A 110 -18.60 2.67 5.57
N VAL A 111 -18.56 3.97 5.25
CA VAL A 111 -19.36 5.00 5.94
C VAL A 111 -20.76 5.11 5.35
N ASP A 112 -20.85 5.21 4.03
CA ASP A 112 -22.10 5.56 3.33
C ASP A 112 -22.28 4.83 1.98
N ASN A 113 -21.41 3.87 1.64
CA ASN A 113 -21.37 3.17 0.35
C ASN A 113 -21.19 4.06 -0.89
N SER A 114 -20.85 5.34 -0.75
CA SER A 114 -20.51 6.20 -1.89
C SER A 114 -19.19 5.78 -2.55
N ILE A 115 -18.92 6.33 -3.74
CA ILE A 115 -17.65 6.10 -4.43
C ILE A 115 -16.52 6.83 -3.69
N ILE A 116 -15.45 6.13 -3.34
CA ILE A 116 -14.22 6.74 -2.83
C ILE A 116 -13.36 7.18 -4.01
N ASN A 117 -13.08 8.48 -4.09
CA ASN A 117 -12.07 8.98 -5.01
C ASN A 117 -10.68 8.64 -4.46
N ILE A 118 -9.79 8.16 -5.31
CA ILE A 118 -8.39 7.90 -4.96
C ILE A 118 -7.46 8.82 -5.74
N THR A 119 -6.37 9.25 -5.12
CA THR A 119 -5.29 9.95 -5.82
C THR A 119 -4.50 8.97 -6.68
N PRO A 120 -3.77 9.45 -7.70
CA PRO A 120 -2.72 8.65 -8.32
C PRO A 120 -1.77 8.07 -7.27
N PRO A 121 -1.24 6.84 -7.47
CA PRO A 121 -0.24 6.26 -6.61
C PRO A 121 1.06 7.07 -6.67
N ILE A 122 1.75 7.18 -5.54
CA ILE A 122 3.08 7.79 -5.44
C ILE A 122 3.98 6.84 -4.68
N LEU A 123 5.11 6.46 -5.26
CA LEU A 123 6.13 5.67 -4.57
C LEU A 123 7.09 6.58 -3.82
N ILE A 124 7.43 6.20 -2.59
CA ILE A 124 8.47 6.83 -1.77
C ILE A 124 9.55 5.77 -1.53
N HIS A 125 10.82 6.18 -1.59
CA HIS A 125 12.01 5.33 -1.40
C HIS A 125 12.72 5.53 -0.05
N ASP A 126 11.97 5.98 0.96
CA ASP A 126 12.49 6.29 2.28
C ASP A 126 11.64 5.60 3.32
N ALA A 127 12.28 4.87 4.24
CA ALA A 127 11.61 4.43 5.46
C ALA A 127 11.14 5.66 6.25
N LYS A 128 9.82 5.79 6.43
CA LYS A 128 9.21 6.85 7.24
C LYS A 128 8.68 6.27 8.55
N SER A 129 9.08 6.88 9.66
CA SER A 129 8.49 6.60 10.97
C SER A 129 7.30 7.53 11.21
N LEU A 130 6.18 6.96 11.64
CA LEU A 130 4.96 7.68 11.97
C LEU A 130 4.50 7.32 13.37
N THR A 131 4.16 8.35 14.15
CA THR A 131 3.57 8.21 15.47
C THR A 131 2.11 8.64 15.41
N LYS A 132 1.24 7.86 16.05
CA LYS A 132 -0.19 8.13 16.14
C LYS A 132 -0.45 9.44 16.90
N TYR A 133 -1.17 10.36 16.27
CA TYR A 133 -1.69 11.59 16.89
C TYR A 133 -2.97 11.33 17.68
N LYS A 134 -3.32 12.26 18.57
CA LYS A 134 -4.65 12.29 19.19
C LYS A 134 -5.73 12.39 18.11
N ASN A 135 -6.77 11.55 18.19
CA ASN A 135 -7.85 11.44 17.20
C ASN A 135 -7.40 11.01 15.79
N SER A 136 -6.28 10.29 15.70
CA SER A 136 -5.84 9.63 14.47
C SER A 136 -5.95 8.11 14.59
N ILE A 137 -5.81 7.43 13.47
CA ILE A 137 -5.70 5.98 13.37
C ILE A 137 -4.49 5.62 12.52
N ILE A 138 -3.82 4.55 12.93
CA ILE A 138 -2.81 3.86 12.13
C ILE A 138 -3.13 2.38 12.23
N LEU A 139 -3.80 1.84 11.22
CA LEU A 139 -3.97 0.39 11.07
C LEU A 139 -2.85 -0.16 10.23
N LYS A 140 -2.32 -1.31 10.62
CA LYS A 140 -1.26 -2.01 9.91
C LYS A 140 -1.58 -3.50 9.83
N THR A 141 -1.23 -4.11 8.72
CA THR A 141 -1.13 -5.56 8.56
C THR A 141 0.12 -5.90 7.77
N ASP A 142 0.78 -7.01 8.11
CA ASP A 142 1.90 -7.55 7.36
C ASP A 142 1.48 -8.88 6.70
N ILE A 143 1.89 -9.08 5.45
CA ILE A 143 1.70 -10.32 4.69
C ILE A 143 3.08 -10.90 4.45
N SER A 144 3.31 -12.10 4.97
CA SER A 144 4.55 -12.85 4.72
C SER A 144 4.38 -13.75 3.51
N THR A 145 5.32 -13.66 2.57
CA THR A 145 5.42 -14.53 1.40
C THR A 145 6.72 -15.32 1.45
N ASP A 146 6.87 -16.29 0.56
CA ASP A 146 8.10 -17.07 0.40
C ASP A 146 9.29 -16.26 -0.14
N VAL A 147 9.06 -15.07 -0.69
CA VAL A 147 10.11 -14.19 -1.27
C VAL A 147 10.36 -12.91 -0.48
N GLY A 148 9.48 -12.56 0.46
CA GLY A 148 9.59 -11.34 1.29
C GLY A 148 8.26 -10.94 1.94
N ASN A 149 8.24 -9.82 2.64
CA ASN A 149 7.03 -9.32 3.29
C ASN A 149 6.48 -8.08 2.59
N LEU A 150 5.16 -7.96 2.61
CA LEU A 150 4.42 -6.77 2.23
C LEU A 150 3.75 -6.18 3.46
N GLN A 151 3.83 -4.87 3.63
CA GLN A 151 3.16 -4.14 4.69
C GLN A 151 2.05 -3.28 4.10
N MET A 152 0.82 -3.45 4.57
CA MET A 152 -0.28 -2.57 4.21
C MET A 152 -0.68 -1.72 5.41
N THR A 153 -0.90 -0.42 5.18
CA THR A 153 -1.34 0.48 6.27
C THR A 153 -2.48 1.39 5.84
N VAL A 154 -3.31 1.75 6.81
CA VAL A 154 -4.29 2.82 6.71
C VAL A 154 -3.97 3.87 7.75
N ILE A 155 -3.73 5.10 7.30
CA ILE A 155 -3.29 6.21 8.14
C ILE A 155 -4.26 7.37 7.98
N GLY A 156 -4.78 7.91 9.07
CA GLY A 156 -5.52 9.16 8.96
C GLY A 156 -6.04 9.74 10.26
N PRO A 157 -6.77 10.86 10.18
CA PRO A 157 -7.15 11.57 8.95
C PRO A 157 -5.93 12.18 8.22
N GLN A 158 -5.94 12.19 6.88
CA GLN A 158 -4.79 12.59 6.04
C GLN A 158 -4.15 13.91 6.47
N LYS A 159 -4.98 14.90 6.80
CA LYS A 159 -4.53 16.25 7.19
C LYS A 159 -3.51 16.27 8.33
N LEU A 160 -3.52 15.27 9.21
CA LEU A 160 -2.56 15.18 10.33
C LEU A 160 -1.20 14.62 9.92
N PHE A 161 -1.10 13.98 8.75
CA PHE A 161 0.10 13.26 8.32
C PHE A 161 0.74 13.83 7.05
N LEU A 162 0.07 14.74 6.34
CA LEU A 162 0.55 15.34 5.08
C LEU A 162 1.98 15.89 5.16
N GLU A 163 2.30 16.64 6.23
CA GLU A 163 3.63 17.23 6.41
C GLU A 163 4.69 16.17 6.72
N LYS A 164 4.36 15.18 7.56
CA LYS A 164 5.31 14.11 7.94
C LYS A 164 5.65 13.19 6.78
N LEU A 165 4.71 13.04 5.86
CA LEU A 165 4.88 12.19 4.68
C LEU A 165 5.59 12.91 3.53
N ASN A 166 5.86 14.22 3.63
CA ASN A 166 6.52 15.01 2.59
C ASN A 166 5.91 14.81 1.19
N LEU A 167 4.59 14.62 1.09
CA LEU A 167 3.90 14.40 -0.19
C LEU A 167 3.80 15.67 -1.05
N LYS A 168 4.32 16.81 -0.58
CA LYS A 168 4.44 18.04 -1.36
C LYS A 168 5.72 17.99 -2.21
N GLY A 169 5.58 17.68 -3.49
CA GLY A 169 6.62 17.91 -4.51
C GLY A 169 7.21 16.68 -5.17
N ASN A 170 6.75 15.45 -4.88
CA ASN A 170 7.34 14.24 -5.45
C ASN A 170 6.49 13.66 -6.60
N ILE A 171 7.22 13.37 -7.67
CA ILE A 171 6.89 12.85 -9.00
C ILE A 171 5.55 12.11 -9.07
N LYS A 172 4.66 12.63 -9.93
CA LYS A 172 3.54 11.87 -10.47
C LYS A 172 4.12 10.77 -11.36
N CYS A 173 3.69 9.53 -11.17
CA CYS A 173 3.94 8.45 -12.14
C CYS A 173 3.45 8.84 -13.53
#